data_AF-A0A917BMM2-F1
#
_entry.id   AF-A0A917BMM2-F1
#
_cell.length_a   1.000
_cell.length_b   1.000
_cell.length_c   1.000
_cell.angle_alpha   90.00
_cell.angle_beta   90.00
_cell.angle_gamma   90.00
#
_symmetry.space_group_name_H-M   'P 1'
#
loop_
_entity.id
_entity.type
_entity.pdbx_description
1 polymer ?
#
loop_
_entity_poly.entity_id
_entity_poly.type
_entity_poly.pdbx_seq_one_letter_code
_entity_poly.pdbx_strand_id
1 'polypeptide(L)'
;MYAPDRIHLSTLGHERVASQALWTLGLPPAMAGWREPLEPLPAPSRLEAIEPDRHWVTEHLRPYLRRRRRGETSRDDLLPKRPELSPWDGVLDLSR
;
A
#
# COMPACT_ATOMS: atom_id res chain seq x y z
N MET A 1 9.65 3.17 -3.64
CA MET A 1 9.15 2.70 -2.33
C MET A 1 7.64 2.53 -2.34
N TYR A 2 6.91 3.40 -3.05
CA TYR A 2 5.47 3.26 -3.27
C TYR A 2 5.14 2.83 -4.70
N ALA A 3 3.94 2.28 -4.89
CA ALA A 3 3.27 2.08 -6.16
C ALA A 3 2.87 3.44 -6.79
N PRO A 4 2.38 3.47 -8.05
CA PRO A 4 2.04 4.72 -8.75
C PRO A 4 1.02 5.61 -8.03
N ASP A 5 0.15 5.02 -7.22
CA ASP A 5 -0.85 5.76 -6.42
C ASP A 5 -0.25 6.51 -5.23
N ARG A 6 1.04 6.33 -4.94
CA ARG A 6 1.80 6.97 -3.85
C ARG A 6 1.31 6.61 -2.44
N ILE A 7 0.53 5.54 -2.29
CA ILE A 7 -0.02 5.09 -1.00
C ILE A 7 0.42 3.66 -0.70
N HIS A 8 0.24 2.75 -1.66
CA HIS A 8 0.62 1.36 -1.48
C HIS A 8 2.12 1.19 -1.69
N LEU A 9 2.70 0.18 -1.05
CA LEU A 9 4.11 -0.16 -1.29
C LEU A 9 4.26 -0.78 -2.68
N SER A 10 5.38 -0.48 -3.35
CA SER A 10 5.80 -1.28 -4.50
C SER A 10 6.34 -2.63 -4.03
N THR A 11 6.61 -3.57 -4.95
CA THR A 11 7.25 -4.87 -4.63
C THR A 11 8.50 -4.69 -3.77
N LEU A 12 9.42 -3.81 -4.20
CA LEU A 12 10.62 -3.48 -3.42
C LEU A 12 10.31 -2.86 -2.05
N GLY A 13 9.23 -2.06 -1.95
CA GLY A 13 8.77 -1.52 -0.67
C GLY A 13 8.33 -2.65 0.28
N HIS A 14 7.56 -3.61 -0.23
CA HIS A 14 7.13 -4.79 0.51
C HIS A 14 8.31 -5.67 0.94
N GLU A 15 9.29 -5.93 0.06
CA GLU A 15 10.48 -6.72 0.38
C GLU A 15 11.31 -6.09 1.51
N ARG A 16 11.49 -4.77 1.49
CA ARG A 16 12.17 -4.05 2.56
C ARG A 16 11.41 -4.10 3.88
N VAL A 17 10.09 -3.89 3.86
CA VAL A 17 9.26 -3.96 5.07
C VAL A 17 9.22 -5.38 5.64
N ALA A 18 9.15 -6.41 4.79
CA ALA A 18 9.22 -7.81 5.22
C ALA A 18 10.58 -8.11 5.88
N SER A 19 11.67 -7.61 5.29
CA SER A 19 13.01 -7.76 5.85
C SER A 19 13.16 -7.04 7.19
N GLN A 20 12.59 -5.85 7.32
CA GLN A 20 12.54 -5.13 8.59
C GLN A 20 11.76 -5.90 9.65
N ALA A 21 10.61 -6.47 9.30
CA ALA A 21 9.78 -7.25 10.22
C ALA A 21 10.54 -8.49 10.73
N LEU A 22 11.15 -9.27 9.83
CA LEU A 22 11.95 -10.44 10.18
C LEU A 22 13.13 -10.07 11.08
N TRP A 23 13.88 -9.03 10.71
CA TRP A 23 14.99 -8.54 11.53
C TRP A 23 14.55 -8.13 12.93
N THR A 24 13.39 -7.46 13.05
CA THR A 24 12.82 -7.03 14.34
C THR A 24 12.47 -8.23 15.22
N LEU A 25 12.11 -9.37 14.62
CA LEU A 25 11.82 -10.62 15.32
C LEU A 25 13.08 -11.47 15.61
N GLY A 26 14.28 -10.98 15.27
CA GLY A 26 15.53 -11.75 15.41
C GLY A 26 15.71 -12.85 14.37
N LEU A 27 14.94 -12.81 13.28
CA LEU A 27 15.01 -13.76 12.17
C LEU A 27 15.90 -13.21 11.03
N PRO A 28 16.41 -14.09 10.15
CA PRO A 28 17.12 -13.66 8.96
C PRO A 28 16.24 -12.75 8.07
N PRO A 29 16.74 -11.60 7.60
CA PRO A 29 16.00 -10.75 6.67
C PRO A 29 15.72 -11.45 5.33
N ALA A 30 14.61 -11.11 4.69
CA ALA A 30 14.24 -11.68 3.38
C ALA A 30 15.12 -11.15 2.22
N MET A 31 15.72 -9.96 2.39
CA MET A 31 16.56 -9.29 1.40
C MET A 31 17.84 -8.78 2.06
N ALA A 32 18.98 -8.97 1.38
CA ALA A 32 20.25 -8.33 1.74
C ALA A 32 20.19 -6.83 1.45
N GLY A 33 20.91 -6.02 2.24
CA GLY A 33 20.96 -4.57 2.00
C GLY A 33 19.61 -3.85 2.18
N TRP A 34 18.61 -4.46 2.85
CA TRP A 34 17.28 -3.86 3.01
C TRP A 34 17.30 -2.48 3.70
N ARG A 35 18.36 -2.20 4.49
CA ARG A 35 18.64 -0.93 5.18
C ARG A 35 19.39 0.08 4.32
N GLU A 36 19.96 -0.35 3.20
CA GLU A 36 20.68 0.53 2.29
C GLU A 36 19.70 1.54 1.70
N PRO A 37 19.99 2.85 1.82
CA PRO A 37 19.18 3.89 1.22
C PRO A 37 19.01 3.65 -0.27
N LEU A 38 17.81 3.92 -0.77
CA LEU A 38 17.61 4.01 -2.22
C LEU A 38 18.42 5.19 -2.76
N GLU A 39 18.98 5.01 -3.96
CA GLU A 39 19.52 6.13 -4.71
C GLU A 39 18.43 7.19 -4.89
N PRO A 40 18.67 8.44 -4.46
CA PRO A 40 17.68 9.49 -4.59
C PRO A 40 17.49 9.82 -6.06
N LEU A 41 16.22 9.91 -6.49
CA LEU A 41 15.90 10.45 -7.81
C LEU A 41 16.16 11.97 -7.81
N PRO A 42 16.62 12.54 -8.93
CA PRO A 42 16.70 13.98 -9.10
C PRO A 42 15.35 14.63 -8.79
N ALA A 43 15.36 15.69 -7.97
CA ALA A 43 14.13 16.42 -7.68
C ALA A 43 13.69 17.19 -8.94
N PRO A 44 12.45 17.00 -9.43
CA PRO A 44 11.95 17.79 -10.55
C PRO A 44 11.83 19.26 -10.14
N SER A 45 12.04 20.16 -11.11
CA SER A 45 11.62 21.56 -10.96
C SER A 45 10.10 21.64 -10.76
N ARG A 46 9.63 22.81 -10.28
CA ARG A 46 8.19 23.03 -10.08
C ARG A 46 7.38 22.83 -11.36
N LEU A 47 7.92 23.19 -12.52
CA LEU A 47 7.22 23.05 -13.80
C LEU A 47 7.16 21.58 -14.24
N GLU A 48 8.26 20.83 -14.05
CA GLU A 48 8.32 19.39 -14.38
C GLU A 48 7.41 18.54 -13.48
N ALA A 49 7.13 18.99 -12.25
CA ALA A 49 6.22 18.31 -11.34
C ALA A 49 4.74 18.46 -11.70
N ILE A 50 4.36 19.47 -12.50
CA ILE A 50 2.94 19.79 -12.75
C ILE A 50 2.22 18.64 -13.45
N GLU A 51 2.77 18.13 -14.55
CA GLU A 51 2.10 17.10 -15.34
C GLU A 51 1.89 15.78 -14.58
N PRO A 52 2.91 15.18 -13.91
CA PRO A 52 2.70 13.96 -13.15
C PRO A 52 1.76 14.15 -11.96
N ASP A 53 1.73 15.33 -11.35
CA ASP A 53 0.77 15.62 -10.28
C ASP A 53 -0.66 15.79 -10.81
N ARG A 54 -0.86 16.45 -11.96
CA ARG A 54 -2.17 16.53 -12.62
C ARG A 54 -2.70 15.15 -12.97
N HIS A 55 -1.84 14.29 -13.49
CA HIS A 55 -2.16 12.89 -13.77
C HIS A 55 -2.57 12.16 -12.49
N TRP A 56 -1.72 12.19 -11.45
CA TRP A 56 -2.02 11.53 -10.17
C TRP A 56 -3.31 12.05 -9.50
N VAL A 57 -3.56 13.36 -9.57
CA VAL A 57 -4.79 13.96 -9.05
C VAL A 57 -6.02 13.43 -9.79
N THR A 58 -5.92 13.28 -11.10
CA THR A 58 -7.02 12.83 -11.95
C THR A 58 -7.33 11.35 -11.72
N GLU A 59 -6.30 10.51 -11.69
CA GLU A 59 -6.44 9.06 -11.56
C GLU A 59 -6.76 8.60 -10.12
N HIS A 60 -6.18 9.23 -9.10
CA HIS A 60 -6.23 8.71 -7.73
C HIS A 60 -6.98 9.62 -6.77
N LEU A 61 -6.58 10.89 -6.66
CA LEU A 61 -7.09 11.78 -5.60
C LEU A 61 -8.55 12.20 -5.83
N ARG A 62 -8.90 12.65 -7.05
CA ARG A 62 -10.25 13.16 -7.35
C ARG A 62 -11.33 12.10 -7.13
N PRO A 63 -11.20 10.85 -7.62
CA PRO A 63 -12.18 9.80 -7.34
C PRO A 63 -12.31 9.50 -5.85
N TYR A 64 -11.19 9.45 -5.11
CA TYR A 64 -11.20 9.23 -3.67
C TYR A 64 -11.98 10.31 -2.92
N LEU A 65 -11.71 11.59 -3.20
CA LEU A 65 -12.41 12.71 -2.55
C LEU A 65 -13.91 12.71 -2.88
N ARG A 66 -14.28 12.34 -4.12
CA ARG A 66 -15.68 12.21 -4.52
C ARG A 66 -16.40 11.14 -3.70
N ARG A 67 -15.83 9.94 -3.57
CA ARG A 67 -16.38 8.85 -2.75
C ARG A 67 -16.51 9.25 -1.28
N ARG A 68 -15.43 9.82 -0.73
CA ARG A 68 -15.41 10.32 0.66
C ARG A 68 -16.51 11.34 0.95
N ARG A 69 -16.76 12.29 0.05
CA ARG A 69 -17.84 13.27 0.21
C ARG A 69 -19.23 12.64 0.15
N ARG A 70 -19.40 11.53 -0.57
CA ARG A 70 -20.66 10.77 -0.65
C ARG A 70 -20.86 9.79 0.52
N GLY A 71 -19.85 9.65 1.39
CA GLY A 71 -19.87 8.64 2.45
C GLY A 71 -19.59 7.22 1.94
N GLU A 72 -19.17 7.08 0.68
CA GLU A 72 -18.87 5.77 0.07
C GLU A 72 -17.52 5.26 0.57
N THR A 73 -17.48 4.00 1.01
CA THR A 73 -16.24 3.30 1.38
C THR A 73 -15.91 2.21 0.38
N SER A 74 -14.64 1.82 0.30
CA SER A 74 -14.19 0.70 -0.55
C SER A 74 -14.72 -0.67 -0.11
N ARG A 75 -15.49 -0.71 0.98
CA ARG A 75 -16.04 -1.93 1.57
C ARG A 75 -17.58 -1.94 1.62
N ASP A 76 -18.25 -0.96 1.02
CA ASP A 76 -19.72 -0.86 1.09
C ASP A 76 -20.40 -2.10 0.49
N ASP A 77 -19.80 -2.70 -0.55
CA ASP A 77 -20.30 -3.91 -1.20
C ASP A 77 -19.63 -5.21 -0.71
N LEU A 78 -18.75 -5.14 0.30
CA LEU A 78 -17.99 -6.30 0.79
C LEU A 78 -18.57 -6.84 2.09
N LEU A 79 -19.02 -8.10 2.06
CA LEU A 79 -19.37 -8.83 3.27
C LEU A 79 -18.09 -9.13 4.09
N PRO A 80 -18.18 -9.13 5.43
CA PRO A 80 -17.08 -9.59 6.27
C PRO A 80 -16.66 -11.01 5.90
N LYS A 81 -15.35 -11.32 6.00
CA LYS A 81 -14.85 -12.69 5.83
C LYS A 81 -15.51 -13.68 6.81
N ARG A 82 -15.94 -13.18 7.98
CA ARG A 82 -16.71 -13.90 8.99
C ARG A 82 -17.94 -13.05 9.37
N PRO A 83 -19.08 -13.19 8.67
CA PRO A 83 -20.27 -12.39 8.95
C PRO A 83 -20.92 -12.79 10.28
N GLU A 84 -20.75 -14.04 10.70
CA GLU A 84 -21.20 -14.56 11.99
C GLU A 84 -20.04 -14.58 13.00
N LEU A 85 -20.29 -14.05 14.19
CA LEU A 85 -19.35 -14.09 15.31
C LEU A 85 -19.34 -15.51 15.91
N SER A 86 -18.44 -16.35 15.41
CA SER A 86 -18.20 -17.70 15.91
C SER A 86 -16.79 -17.84 16.51
N PRO A 87 -16.56 -18.81 17.41
CA PRO A 87 -15.21 -19.16 17.87
C PRO A 87 -14.26 -19.41 16.69
N TRP A 88 -12.98 -19.07 16.85
CA TRP A 88 -11.99 -19.37 15.82
C TRP A 88 -11.67 -20.87 15.83
N ASP A 89 -11.96 -21.55 14.73
CA ASP A 89 -11.76 -23.01 14.56
C ASP A 89 -10.36 -23.37 14.06
N GLY A 90 -9.53 -22.37 13.75
CA GLY A 90 -8.16 -22.55 13.26
C GLY A 90 -8.06 -22.76 11.75
N VAL A 91 -9.17 -22.77 11.01
CA VAL A 91 -9.17 -22.98 9.55
C VAL A 91 -9.34 -21.64 8.84
N LEU A 92 -8.32 -21.22 8.09
CA LEU A 92 -8.47 -20.12 7.14
C LEU A 92 -9.04 -20.67 5.84
N ASP A 93 -10.33 -20.47 5.60
CA ASP A 93 -10.86 -20.58 4.24
C ASP A 93 -10.37 -19.37 3.44
N LEU A 94 -9.35 -19.60 2.60
CA LEU A 94 -8.75 -18.59 1.73
C LEU A 94 -9.36 -18.60 0.31
N SER A 95 -10.46 -19.33 0.08
CA SER A 95 -11.07 -19.48 -1.25
C SER A 95 -11.90 -18.27 -1.73
N ARG A 96 -11.89 -17.15 -0.99
CA ARG A 96 -12.60 -15.90 -1.35
C ARG A 96 -11.69 -14.69 -1.40
#